data_AF-A0AAJ6FR65-F1
#
_entry.id   AF-A0AAJ6FR65-F1
#
_cell.length_a   1.000
_cell.length_b   1.000
_cell.length_c   1.000
_cell.angle_alpha   90.00
_cell.angle_beta   90.00
_cell.angle_gamma   90.00
#
_symmetry.space_group_name_H-M   'P 1'
#
loop_
_entity.id
_entity.type
_entity.pdbx_description
1 polymer ?
#
loop_
_entity_poly.entity_id
_entity_poly.type
_entity_poly.pdbx_seq_one_letter_code
_entity_poly.pdbx_strand_id
1 'polypeptide(L)'
;MKQRKKTQRIAFLALFTAIIIIQNFIPFLGYIPLGPLNLTIIHITVIVAALVLGPKDGAIVGGVWGTITFIRAFVWPTSPLATIVFTNPLVSVLPRILIGVVAGYTFMWLSKRLSSKILAAGIAAVLGSLTNTSLVLGQIYLFYQGQAPAMYALDVAALLPYLLGVVATNGLPEAALAAIIAPSVSLSLLRKLKA
;
A
#
# COMPACT_ATOMS: atom_id res chain seq x y z
N MET A 1 -0.21 -33.63 1.42
CA MET A 1 0.56 -32.37 1.59
C MET A 1 0.01 -31.16 0.81
N LYS A 2 -0.49 -31.32 -0.44
CA LYS A 2 -0.99 -30.20 -1.27
C LYS A 2 -2.20 -29.46 -0.66
N GLN A 3 -3.15 -30.18 -0.06
CA GLN A 3 -4.33 -29.58 0.57
C GLN A 3 -4.01 -28.76 1.84
N ARG A 4 -3.06 -29.21 2.67
CA ARG A 4 -2.63 -28.49 3.88
C ARG A 4 -2.02 -27.12 3.53
N LYS A 5 -1.16 -27.06 2.49
CA LYS A 5 -0.59 -25.80 1.99
C LYS A 5 -1.65 -24.86 1.41
N LYS A 6 -2.65 -25.40 0.70
CA LYS A 6 -3.78 -24.60 0.16
C LYS A 6 -4.62 -23.99 1.28
N THR A 7 -4.93 -24.77 2.31
CA THR A 7 -5.72 -24.34 3.46
C THR A 7 -4.98 -23.26 4.26
N GLN A 8 -3.67 -23.46 4.51
CA GLN A 8 -2.84 -22.45 5.18
C GLN A 8 -2.78 -21.14 4.37
N ARG A 9 -2.57 -21.21 3.05
CA ARG A 9 -2.57 -20.01 2.19
C ARG A 9 -3.88 -19.22 2.32
N ILE A 10 -5.03 -19.91 2.26
CA ILE A 10 -6.35 -19.27 2.40
C ILE A 10 -6.49 -18.63 3.78
N ALA A 11 -6.08 -19.32 4.85
CA ALA A 11 -6.15 -18.80 6.20
C ALA A 11 -5.31 -17.52 6.39
N PHE A 12 -4.06 -17.50 5.88
CA PHE A 12 -3.23 -16.30 5.94
C PHE A 12 -3.75 -15.17 5.06
N LEU A 13 -4.27 -15.48 3.87
CA LEU A 13 -4.89 -14.48 3.00
C LEU A 13 -6.10 -13.83 3.69
N ALA A 14 -6.95 -14.64 4.34
CA ALA A 14 -8.08 -14.16 5.12
C ALA A 14 -7.62 -13.32 6.32
N LEU A 15 -6.57 -13.74 7.02
CA LEU A 15 -5.98 -12.99 8.14
C LEU A 15 -5.47 -11.62 7.71
N PHE A 16 -4.65 -11.54 6.65
CA PHE A 16 -4.16 -10.25 6.14
C PHE A 16 -5.29 -9.36 5.65
N THR A 17 -6.30 -9.95 5.02
CA THR A 17 -7.51 -9.23 4.58
C THR A 17 -8.27 -8.65 5.78
N ALA A 18 -8.47 -9.43 6.84
CA ALA A 18 -9.11 -8.98 8.07
C ALA A 18 -8.32 -7.85 8.74
N ILE A 19 -7.00 -7.96 8.78
CA ILE A 19 -6.12 -6.90 9.31
C ILE A 19 -6.30 -5.60 8.50
N ILE A 20 -6.29 -5.67 7.15
CA ILE A 20 -6.51 -4.50 6.29
C ILE A 20 -7.85 -3.83 6.58
N ILE A 21 -8.92 -4.62 6.74
CA ILE A 21 -10.25 -4.11 7.09
C ILE A 21 -10.16 -3.36 8.42
N ILE A 22 -9.66 -4.01 9.47
CA ILE A 22 -9.54 -3.42 10.81
C ILE A 22 -8.72 -2.12 10.77
N GLN A 23 -7.59 -2.10 10.07
CA GLN A 23 -6.74 -0.91 9.95
C GLN A 23 -7.42 0.26 9.22
N ASN A 24 -8.37 -0.02 8.32
CA ASN A 24 -9.12 1.03 7.64
C ASN A 24 -10.26 1.61 8.50
N PHE A 25 -10.82 0.81 9.42
CA PHE A 25 -11.91 1.24 10.29
C PHE A 25 -11.44 1.75 11.67
N ILE A 26 -10.24 1.38 12.11
CA ILE A 26 -9.64 1.81 13.38
C ILE A 26 -8.46 2.75 13.09
N PRO A 27 -8.63 4.08 13.23
CA PRO A 27 -7.62 5.07 12.85
C PRO A 27 -6.24 4.85 13.50
N PHE A 28 -6.22 4.47 14.78
CA PHE A 28 -4.98 4.22 15.53
C PHE A 28 -4.14 3.05 14.99
N LEU A 29 -4.76 2.11 14.27
CA LEU A 29 -4.07 0.95 13.68
C LEU A 29 -3.68 1.17 12.21
N GLY A 30 -4.34 2.12 11.54
CA GLY A 30 -4.09 2.48 10.15
C GLY A 30 -3.06 3.61 9.99
N TYR A 31 -2.93 4.49 10.98
CA TYR A 31 -2.12 5.71 10.89
C TYR A 31 -1.32 5.95 12.18
N ILE A 32 -0.06 6.36 12.04
CA ILE A 32 0.75 6.89 13.14
C ILE A 32 0.70 8.42 13.07
N PRO A 33 0.02 9.11 14.00
CA PRO A 33 0.04 10.56 14.05
C PRO A 33 1.40 11.04 14.58
N LEU A 34 2.24 11.58 13.72
CA LEU A 34 3.49 12.25 14.08
C LEU A 34 3.29 13.76 13.96
N GLY A 35 2.62 14.35 14.96
CA GLY A 35 2.33 15.78 15.02
C GLY A 35 1.51 16.24 13.80
N PRO A 36 2.07 17.05 12.88
CA PRO A 36 1.36 17.52 11.68
C PRO A 36 1.23 16.46 10.56
N LEU A 37 1.87 15.29 10.68
CA LEU A 37 1.90 14.25 9.65
C LEU A 37 1.14 12.99 10.10
N ASN A 38 0.40 12.37 9.18
CA ASN A 38 -0.33 11.12 9.41
C ASN A 38 0.29 10.02 8.53
N LEU A 39 1.22 9.25 9.08
CA LEU A 39 1.89 8.19 8.33
C LEU A 39 1.00 6.95 8.26
N THR A 40 0.76 6.43 7.06
CA THR A 40 -0.04 5.22 6.85
C THR A 40 0.77 3.96 7.18
N ILE A 41 0.15 3.00 7.88
CA ILE A 41 0.73 1.67 8.16
C ILE A 41 0.11 0.60 7.22
N ILE A 42 -1.03 0.93 6.60
CA ILE A 42 -1.84 -0.03 5.83
C ILE A 42 -1.07 -0.59 4.61
N HIS A 43 -0.21 0.22 3.98
CA HIS A 43 0.61 -0.27 2.88
C HIS A 43 1.66 -1.29 3.35
N ILE A 44 2.14 -1.20 4.60
CA ILE A 44 3.11 -2.14 5.18
C ILE A 44 2.50 -3.53 5.31
N THR A 45 1.23 -3.65 5.70
CA THR A 45 0.55 -4.96 5.80
C THR A 45 0.34 -5.61 4.43
N VAL A 46 0.07 -4.83 3.38
CA VAL A 46 0.06 -5.32 1.98
C VAL A 46 1.45 -5.82 1.57
N ILE A 47 2.50 -5.07 1.88
CA ILE A 47 3.89 -5.46 1.61
C ILE A 47 4.22 -6.77 2.33
N VAL A 48 3.93 -6.87 3.64
CA VAL A 48 4.17 -8.09 4.42
C VAL A 48 3.42 -9.29 3.82
N ALA A 49 2.16 -9.12 3.42
CA ALA A 49 1.40 -10.16 2.73
C ALA A 49 2.09 -10.59 1.42
N ALA A 50 2.58 -9.65 0.62
CA ALA A 50 3.32 -9.91 -0.61
C ALA A 50 4.66 -10.65 -0.38
N LEU A 51 5.41 -10.28 0.66
CA LEU A 51 6.68 -10.92 1.03
C LEU A 51 6.48 -12.35 1.52
N VAL A 52 5.38 -12.61 2.25
CA VAL A 52 5.12 -13.89 2.92
C VAL A 52 4.40 -14.88 2.00
N LEU A 53 3.34 -14.44 1.32
CA LEU A 53 2.48 -15.29 0.49
C LEU A 53 2.84 -15.22 -0.99
N GLY A 54 3.54 -14.17 -1.41
CA GLY A 54 3.97 -13.94 -2.79
C GLY A 54 3.18 -12.83 -3.50
N PRO A 55 3.60 -12.45 -4.73
CA PRO A 55 3.09 -11.28 -5.44
C PRO A 55 1.59 -11.37 -5.76
N LYS A 56 1.08 -12.58 -6.04
CA LYS A 56 -0.35 -12.78 -6.34
C LYS A 56 -1.24 -12.50 -5.14
N ASP A 57 -0.86 -12.99 -3.97
CA ASP A 57 -1.65 -12.81 -2.75
C ASP A 57 -1.49 -11.38 -2.20
N GLY A 58 -0.29 -10.80 -2.33
CA GLY A 58 -0.07 -9.37 -2.08
C GLY A 58 -0.95 -8.48 -2.97
N ALA A 59 -1.11 -8.81 -4.25
CA ALA A 59 -1.99 -8.11 -5.18
C ALA A 59 -3.47 -8.21 -4.76
N ILE A 60 -3.92 -9.37 -4.27
CA ILE A 60 -5.29 -9.56 -3.76
C ILE A 60 -5.52 -8.68 -2.52
N VAL A 61 -4.61 -8.73 -1.54
CA VAL A 61 -4.71 -7.94 -0.30
C VAL A 61 -4.67 -6.44 -0.62
N GLY A 62 -3.80 -6.02 -1.54
CA GLY A 62 -3.76 -4.65 -2.06
C GLY A 62 -5.04 -4.25 -2.79
N GLY A 63 -5.62 -5.14 -3.57
CA GLY A 63 -6.91 -4.91 -4.24
C GLY A 63 -8.07 -4.72 -3.27
N VAL A 64 -8.11 -5.50 -2.18
CA VAL A 64 -9.10 -5.31 -1.10
C VAL A 64 -8.91 -3.94 -0.46
N TRP A 65 -7.68 -3.55 -0.14
CA TRP A 65 -7.41 -2.21 0.40
C TRP A 65 -7.87 -1.11 -0.57
N GLY A 66 -7.55 -1.25 -1.86
CA GLY A 66 -8.01 -0.34 -2.91
C GLY A 66 -9.52 -0.23 -3.05
N THR A 67 -10.23 -1.35 -2.87
CA THR A 67 -11.70 -1.36 -2.92
C THR A 67 -12.29 -0.66 -1.69
N ILE A 68 -11.68 -0.86 -0.52
CA ILE A 68 -12.08 -0.16 0.71
C ILE A 68 -11.82 1.34 0.56
N THR A 69 -10.68 1.77 0.02
CA THR A 69 -10.38 3.20 -0.19
C THR A 69 -11.34 3.84 -1.18
N PHE A 70 -11.75 3.13 -2.23
CA PHE A 70 -12.80 3.58 -3.15
C PHE A 70 -14.14 3.77 -2.43
N ILE A 71 -14.63 2.78 -1.68
CA ILE A 71 -15.91 2.89 -0.94
C ILE A 71 -15.84 4.03 0.08
N ARG A 72 -14.73 4.15 0.81
CA ARG A 72 -14.52 5.22 1.78
C ARG A 72 -14.49 6.60 1.16
N ALA A 73 -14.07 6.76 -0.09
CA ALA A 73 -14.13 8.04 -0.79
C ALA A 73 -15.55 8.61 -0.86
N PHE A 74 -16.59 7.75 -0.88
CA PHE A 74 -17.99 8.17 -0.92
C PHE A 74 -18.66 8.21 0.46
N VAL A 75 -18.34 7.25 1.33
CA VAL A 75 -19.10 7.04 2.58
C VAL A 75 -18.41 7.69 3.79
N TRP A 76 -17.07 7.67 3.84
CA TRP A 76 -16.31 8.20 4.98
C TRP A 76 -14.89 8.64 4.55
N PRO A 77 -14.78 9.83 3.93
CA PRO A 77 -13.53 10.26 3.34
C PRO A 77 -12.47 10.53 4.40
N THR A 78 -11.26 9.99 4.17
CA THR A 78 -10.08 10.20 5.02
C THR A 78 -9.54 11.61 4.95
N SER A 79 -9.77 12.30 3.83
CA SER A 79 -9.31 13.65 3.58
C SER A 79 -10.23 14.31 2.55
N PRO A 80 -10.31 15.65 2.51
CA PRO A 80 -11.05 16.37 1.48
C PRO A 80 -10.60 16.03 0.05
N LEU A 81 -9.36 15.56 -0.12
CA LEU A 81 -8.80 15.12 -1.40
C LEU A 81 -9.27 13.71 -1.79
N ALA A 82 -9.59 12.87 -0.82
CA ALA A 82 -10.02 11.50 -1.06
C ALA A 82 -11.35 11.44 -1.83
N THR A 83 -12.26 12.39 -1.59
CA THR A 83 -13.56 12.50 -2.30
C THR A 83 -13.42 12.88 -3.78
N ILE A 84 -12.25 13.38 -4.20
CA ILE A 84 -12.02 13.81 -5.57
C ILE A 84 -11.14 12.81 -6.31
N VAL A 85 -10.06 12.36 -5.66
CA VAL A 85 -9.02 11.52 -6.29
C VAL A 85 -9.36 10.04 -6.22
N PHE A 86 -9.90 9.56 -5.10
CA PHE A 86 -10.13 8.13 -4.87
C PHE A 86 -11.52 7.64 -5.28
N THR A 87 -12.37 8.54 -5.80
CA THR A 87 -13.62 8.21 -6.49
C THR A 87 -13.40 7.61 -7.87
N ASN A 88 -12.19 7.69 -8.42
CA ASN A 88 -11.82 6.92 -9.60
C ASN A 88 -11.22 5.56 -9.17
N PRO A 89 -11.83 4.42 -9.53
CA PRO A 89 -11.33 3.10 -9.13
C PRO A 89 -9.94 2.79 -9.70
N LEU A 90 -9.57 3.41 -10.83
CA LEU A 90 -8.22 3.26 -11.37
C LEU A 90 -7.19 3.94 -10.45
N VAL A 91 -7.54 5.05 -9.82
CA VAL A 91 -6.63 5.79 -8.95
C VAL A 91 -6.59 5.23 -7.53
N SER A 92 -7.71 4.68 -7.04
CA SER A 92 -7.78 4.07 -5.71
C SER A 92 -7.30 2.62 -5.68
N VAL A 93 -7.62 1.80 -6.69
CA VAL A 93 -7.36 0.35 -6.67
C VAL A 93 -6.02 0.00 -7.33
N LEU A 94 -5.72 0.56 -8.50
CA LEU A 94 -4.55 0.15 -9.29
C LEU A 94 -3.22 0.33 -8.54
N PRO A 95 -2.94 1.48 -7.89
CA PRO A 95 -1.69 1.64 -7.15
C PRO A 95 -1.56 0.62 -6.02
N ARG A 96 -2.68 0.26 -5.37
CA ARG A 96 -2.69 -0.61 -4.19
C ARG A 96 -2.42 -2.06 -4.56
N ILE A 97 -2.95 -2.51 -5.69
CA ILE A 97 -2.59 -3.81 -6.29
C ILE A 97 -1.10 -3.81 -6.64
N LEU A 98 -0.61 -2.74 -7.27
CA LEU A 98 0.77 -2.67 -7.74
C LEU A 98 1.81 -2.64 -6.62
N ILE A 99 1.49 -2.12 -5.42
CA ILE A 99 2.35 -2.27 -4.24
C ILE A 99 2.65 -3.75 -3.97
N GLY A 100 1.60 -4.58 -3.92
CA GLY A 100 1.74 -6.01 -3.63
C GLY A 100 2.51 -6.75 -4.73
N VAL A 101 2.28 -6.39 -5.98
CA VAL A 101 2.99 -6.96 -7.14
C VAL A 101 4.48 -6.58 -7.10
N VAL A 102 4.80 -5.29 -6.98
CA VAL A 102 6.17 -4.80 -7.00
C VAL A 102 6.95 -5.30 -5.79
N ALA A 103 6.40 -5.22 -4.58
CA ALA A 103 7.07 -5.72 -3.38
C ALA A 103 7.31 -7.23 -3.47
N GLY A 104 6.31 -8.00 -3.92
CA GLY A 104 6.42 -9.46 -4.03
C GLY A 104 7.45 -9.93 -5.07
N TYR A 105 7.45 -9.33 -6.26
CA TYR A 105 8.42 -9.69 -7.31
C TYR A 105 9.83 -9.21 -6.97
N THR A 106 9.96 -7.98 -6.46
CA THR A 106 11.26 -7.44 -6.01
C THR A 106 11.89 -8.35 -4.96
N PHE A 107 11.13 -8.78 -3.95
CA PHE A 107 11.64 -9.70 -2.94
C PHE A 107 11.99 -11.07 -3.51
N MET A 108 11.16 -11.62 -4.39
CA MET A 108 11.43 -12.93 -5.01
C MET A 108 12.70 -12.91 -5.86
N TRP A 109 12.99 -11.80 -6.50
CA TRP A 109 14.20 -11.61 -7.31
C TRP A 109 15.43 -11.34 -6.44
N LEU A 110 15.35 -10.37 -5.51
CA LEU A 110 16.46 -10.01 -4.62
C LEU A 110 16.82 -11.12 -3.63
N SER A 111 15.85 -11.88 -3.12
CA SER A 111 16.13 -12.98 -2.18
C SER A 111 16.92 -14.13 -2.80
N LYS A 112 17.02 -14.19 -4.13
CA LYS A 112 17.88 -15.13 -4.88
C LYS A 112 19.27 -14.55 -5.18
N ARG A 113 19.41 -13.22 -5.18
CA ARG A 113 20.63 -12.50 -5.56
C ARG A 113 21.43 -12.02 -4.36
N LEU A 114 20.77 -11.66 -3.26
CA LEU A 114 21.39 -11.16 -2.04
C LEU A 114 21.49 -12.27 -0.99
N SER A 115 22.63 -12.30 -0.29
CA SER A 115 22.86 -13.16 0.88
C SER A 115 21.96 -12.77 2.07
N SER A 116 21.69 -11.47 2.24
CA SER A 116 20.82 -10.96 3.31
C SER A 116 19.37 -10.85 2.85
N LYS A 117 18.50 -11.70 3.42
CA LYS A 117 17.04 -11.63 3.22
C LYS A 117 16.42 -10.39 3.85
N ILE A 118 17.05 -9.83 4.88
CA ILE A 118 16.63 -8.57 5.52
C ILE A 118 16.77 -7.42 4.53
N LEU A 119 17.93 -7.32 3.86
CA LEU A 119 18.15 -6.31 2.83
C LEU A 119 17.20 -6.49 1.63
N ALA A 120 17.00 -7.73 1.17
CA ALA A 120 16.06 -8.01 0.09
C ALA A 120 14.62 -7.58 0.42
N ALA A 121 14.16 -7.86 1.64
CA ALA A 121 12.83 -7.45 2.11
C ALA A 121 12.73 -5.92 2.30
N GLY A 122 13.80 -5.28 2.79
CA GLY A 122 13.83 -3.83 3.01
C GLY A 122 13.73 -3.06 1.70
N ILE A 123 14.53 -3.45 0.70
CA ILE A 123 14.47 -2.86 -0.65
C ILE A 123 13.08 -3.09 -1.29
N ALA A 124 12.52 -4.30 -1.14
CA ALA A 124 11.18 -4.59 -1.63
C ALA A 124 10.10 -3.72 -0.98
N ALA A 125 10.23 -3.43 0.31
CA ALA A 125 9.31 -2.58 1.04
C ALA A 125 9.40 -1.11 0.60
N VAL A 126 10.63 -0.59 0.41
CA VAL A 126 10.86 0.76 -0.12
C VAL A 126 10.27 0.88 -1.52
N LEU A 127 10.58 -0.05 -2.43
CA LEU A 127 10.03 -0.02 -3.78
C LEU A 127 8.51 -0.16 -3.80
N GLY A 128 7.92 -0.97 -2.91
CA GLY A 128 6.47 -1.07 -2.76
C GLY A 128 5.84 0.26 -2.33
N SER A 129 6.41 0.92 -1.31
CA SER A 129 5.94 2.23 -0.83
C SER A 129 6.08 3.31 -1.90
N LEU A 130 7.25 3.41 -2.55
CA LEU A 130 7.50 4.38 -3.63
C LEU A 130 6.56 4.17 -4.82
N THR A 131 6.24 2.91 -5.16
CA THR A 131 5.29 2.60 -6.24
C THR A 131 3.92 3.22 -5.97
N ASN A 132 3.44 3.20 -4.72
CA ASN A 132 2.17 3.84 -4.39
C ASN A 132 2.22 5.35 -4.64
N THR A 133 3.22 6.00 -4.06
CA THR A 133 3.47 7.44 -4.16
C THR A 133 3.57 7.90 -5.61
N SER A 134 4.43 7.26 -6.40
CA SER A 134 4.64 7.63 -7.80
C SER A 134 3.39 7.41 -8.66
N LEU A 135 2.66 6.30 -8.45
CA LEU A 135 1.46 6.02 -9.23
C LEU A 135 0.30 6.94 -8.88
N VAL A 136 0.07 7.22 -7.59
CA VAL A 136 -1.00 8.15 -7.19
C VAL A 136 -0.71 9.55 -7.76
N LEU A 137 0.52 10.05 -7.65
CA LEU A 137 0.90 11.34 -8.22
C LEU A 137 0.79 11.34 -9.75
N GLY A 138 1.31 10.31 -10.42
CA GLY A 138 1.26 10.19 -11.87
C GLY A 138 -0.17 10.10 -12.42
N GLN A 139 -1.05 9.38 -11.72
CA GLN A 139 -2.45 9.27 -12.10
C GLN A 139 -3.22 10.58 -11.85
N ILE A 140 -2.93 11.30 -10.77
CA ILE A 140 -3.51 12.62 -10.55
C ILE A 140 -3.11 13.55 -11.70
N TYR A 141 -1.82 13.57 -12.06
CA TYR A 141 -1.33 14.34 -13.20
C TYR A 141 -2.07 13.96 -14.50
N LEU A 142 -2.12 12.68 -14.85
CA LEU A 142 -2.73 12.24 -16.12
C LEU A 142 -4.25 12.45 -16.19
N PHE A 143 -4.99 12.15 -15.12
CA PHE A 143 -6.46 12.15 -15.15
C PHE A 143 -7.08 13.51 -14.83
N TYR A 144 -6.36 14.39 -14.11
CA TYR A 144 -6.91 15.66 -13.64
C TYR A 144 -6.30 16.88 -14.34
N GLN A 145 -5.23 16.75 -15.14
CA GLN A 145 -4.70 17.87 -15.94
C GLN A 145 -5.67 18.41 -17.00
N GLY A 146 -6.62 17.59 -17.48
CA GLY A 146 -7.52 17.93 -18.59
C GLY A 146 -8.98 18.11 -18.22
N GLN A 147 -9.38 17.90 -16.96
CA GLN A 147 -10.77 18.07 -16.55
C GLN A 147 -11.00 19.53 -16.20
N ALA A 148 -11.79 20.21 -17.03
CA ALA A 148 -12.13 21.61 -16.89
C ALA A 148 -12.61 21.93 -15.46
N PRO A 149 -12.30 23.13 -14.93
CA PRO A 149 -12.72 23.60 -13.60
C PRO A 149 -14.25 23.67 -13.39
N ALA A 150 -15.04 23.26 -14.38
CA ALA A 150 -16.50 23.27 -14.37
C ALA A 150 -17.14 22.04 -13.69
N MET A 151 -16.45 20.89 -13.56
CA MET A 151 -17.01 19.68 -12.92
C MET A 151 -16.59 19.51 -11.45
N TYR A 152 -15.41 20.00 -11.09
CA TYR A 152 -14.90 20.05 -9.73
C TYR A 152 -14.24 21.42 -9.59
N ALA A 153 -14.77 22.30 -8.73
CA ALA A 153 -14.31 23.68 -8.56
C ALA A 153 -12.90 23.76 -7.94
N LEU A 154 -11.91 23.19 -8.62
CA LEU A 154 -10.59 22.88 -8.10
C LEU A 154 -9.54 23.31 -9.10
N ASP A 155 -8.69 24.23 -8.65
CA ASP A 155 -7.50 24.61 -9.40
C ASP A 155 -6.47 23.47 -9.30
N VAL A 156 -6.38 22.68 -10.37
CA VAL A 156 -5.45 21.55 -10.49
C VAL A 156 -3.99 22.03 -10.34
N ALA A 157 -3.70 23.28 -10.71
CA ALA A 157 -2.38 23.89 -10.53
C ALA A 157 -2.08 24.22 -9.05
N ALA A 158 -3.09 24.46 -8.22
CA ALA A 158 -2.94 24.66 -6.77
C ALA A 158 -2.94 23.34 -5.98
N LEU A 159 -3.59 22.30 -6.50
CA LEU A 159 -3.66 20.96 -5.90
C LEU A 159 -2.35 20.18 -6.05
N LEU A 160 -1.69 20.28 -7.21
CA LEU A 160 -0.47 19.52 -7.49
C LEU A 160 0.69 19.82 -6.52
N PRO A 161 1.01 21.09 -6.18
CA PRO A 161 2.04 21.43 -5.20
C PRO A 161 1.70 20.96 -3.79
N TYR A 162 0.42 21.08 -3.39
CA TYR A 162 -0.04 20.60 -2.08
C TYR A 162 0.07 19.08 -1.97
N LEU A 163 -0.34 18.35 -3.02
CA LEU A 163 -0.22 16.89 -3.09
C LEU A 163 1.23 16.43 -3.11
N LEU A 164 2.09 17.09 -3.89
CA LEU A 164 3.53 16.82 -3.88
C LEU A 164 4.13 17.10 -2.50
N GLY A 165 3.68 18.14 -1.80
CA GLY A 165 4.07 18.44 -0.43
C GLY A 165 3.66 17.34 0.54
N VAL A 166 2.39 16.95 0.55
CA VAL A 166 1.86 15.87 1.41
C VAL A 166 2.55 14.55 1.12
N VAL A 167 2.74 14.22 -0.15
CA VAL A 167 3.35 12.95 -0.55
C VAL A 167 4.86 12.94 -0.32
N ALA A 168 5.58 14.05 -0.52
CA ALA A 168 7.01 14.14 -0.21
C ALA A 168 7.27 14.10 1.31
N THR A 169 6.42 14.77 2.09
CA THR A 169 6.56 14.83 3.56
C THR A 169 6.12 13.55 4.26
N ASN A 170 5.11 12.83 3.75
CA ASN A 170 4.67 11.56 4.34
C ASN A 170 5.34 10.33 3.69
N GLY A 171 5.54 10.33 2.36
CA GLY A 171 6.02 9.17 1.62
C GLY A 171 7.45 8.75 1.95
N LEU A 172 8.34 9.70 2.27
CA LEU A 172 9.71 9.41 2.68
C LEU A 172 9.76 8.71 4.06
N PRO A 173 9.15 9.27 5.13
CA PRO A 173 9.03 8.56 6.41
C PRO A 173 8.31 7.21 6.31
N GLU A 174 7.24 7.12 5.51
CA GLU A 174 6.52 5.86 5.27
C GLU A 174 7.43 4.79 4.66
N ALA A 175 8.20 5.14 3.62
CA ALA A 175 9.13 4.22 3.00
C ALA A 175 10.23 3.76 3.97
N ALA A 176 10.74 4.68 4.80
CA ALA A 176 11.73 4.35 5.83
C ALA A 176 11.17 3.40 6.90
N LEU A 177 9.96 3.66 7.39
CA LEU A 177 9.28 2.77 8.34
C LEU A 177 8.97 1.40 7.72
N ALA A 178 8.50 1.37 6.47
CA ALA A 178 8.25 0.14 5.74
C ALA A 178 9.54 -0.69 5.59
N ALA A 179 10.69 -0.05 5.32
CA ALA A 179 11.99 -0.70 5.21
C ALA A 179 12.43 -1.41 6.50
N ILE A 180 11.98 -0.94 7.67
CA ILE A 180 12.35 -1.52 8.98
C ILE A 180 11.31 -2.55 9.43
N ILE A 181 10.03 -2.21 9.34
CA ILE A 181 8.93 -3.02 9.88
C ILE A 181 8.67 -4.24 8.99
N ALA A 182 8.63 -4.06 7.66
CA ALA A 182 8.25 -5.15 6.77
C ALA A 182 9.24 -6.34 6.82
N PRO A 183 10.57 -6.16 6.84
CA PRO A 183 11.51 -7.28 7.01
C PRO A 183 11.37 -7.96 8.36
N SER A 184 11.24 -7.17 9.44
CA SER A 184 11.16 -7.68 10.82
C SER A 184 9.96 -8.62 11.01
N VAL A 185 8.80 -8.22 10.47
CA VAL A 185 7.58 -9.02 10.56
C VAL A 185 7.60 -10.19 9.56
N SER A 186 7.91 -9.91 8.28
CA SER A 186 7.80 -10.92 7.22
C SER A 186 8.79 -12.07 7.39
N LEU A 187 10.03 -11.81 7.80
CA LEU A 187 11.05 -12.86 7.97
C LEU A 187 10.77 -13.73 9.20
N SER A 188 10.28 -13.12 10.28
CA SER A 188 9.84 -13.84 11.47
C SER A 188 8.69 -14.80 11.14
N LEU A 189 7.72 -14.32 10.36
CA LEU A 189 6.58 -15.12 9.92
C LEU A 189 7.01 -16.23 8.94
N LEU A 190 7.87 -15.92 7.97
CA LEU A 190 8.42 -16.89 7.02
C LEU A 190 9.21 -18.01 7.71
N ARG A 191 9.93 -17.71 8.80
CA ARG A 191 10.66 -18.71 9.58
C ARG A 191 9.69 -19.68 10.27
N LYS A 192 8.60 -19.16 10.87
CA LYS A 192 7.55 -19.99 11.50
C LYS A 192 6.72 -20.80 10.51
N LEU A 193 6.56 -20.32 9.28
CA LEU A 193 5.83 -21.03 8.22
C LEU A 193 6.61 -22.18 7.56
N LYS A 194 7.95 -22.14 7.66
CA LYS A 194 8.85 -23.17 7.13
C LYS A 194 9.28 -24.19 8.17
N ALA A 195 9.11 -23.88 9.46
CA ALA A 195 9.22 -24.83 10.57
C ALA A 195 8.01 -25.77 10.57
#